data_AF-A0A9W8R1Q9-F1
#
_entry.id   AF-A0A9W8R1Q9-F1
#
_cell.length_a   1.000
_cell.length_b   1.000
_cell.length_c   1.000
_cell.angle_alpha   90.00
_cell.angle_beta   90.00
_cell.angle_gamma   90.00
#
_symmetry.space_group_name_H-M   'P 1'
#
loop_
_entity.id
_entity.type
_entity.pdbx_description
1 polymer ?
#
loop_
_entity_poly.entity_id
_entity_poly.type
_entity_poly.pdbx_seq_one_letter_code
_entity_poly.pdbx_strand_id
1 'polypeptide(L)'
;MVAVPNTFNSVEPIKRYPSSGLSILIVGGGIAGLGMAIEGSRKGHDVRVIDRRPNFEDYGDLIGIGDSVLKTMKNWPGFLDACYESLFPKEYHAYKFDSSFISKLGEGLGMCPSLFHSLLHQYTIHLSIPIRYAAKAVDYFETDDHAGVVGTPFENMNTPPGHIFKLWTVSELLGLAERGEKIVDDGGWS
;
A
#
# COMPACT_ATOMS: atom_id res chain seq x y z
N MET A 1 -3.96 -17.18 -11.33
CA MET A 1 -3.27 -16.53 -10.20
C MET A 1 -3.01 -17.58 -9.14
N VAL A 2 -1.75 -17.89 -8.85
CA VAL A 2 -1.40 -18.65 -7.65
C VAL A 2 -1.60 -17.69 -6.48
N ALA A 3 -2.53 -17.99 -5.58
CA ALA A 3 -2.73 -17.17 -4.40
C ALA A 3 -1.45 -17.25 -3.55
N VAL A 4 -0.67 -16.17 -3.53
CA VAL A 4 0.49 -16.08 -2.63
C VAL A 4 -0.07 -16.15 -1.20
N PRO A 5 0.43 -17.08 -0.35
CA PRO A 5 -0.01 -17.16 1.03
C PRO A 5 0.21 -15.82 1.73
N ASN A 6 -0.79 -15.35 2.48
CA ASN A 6 -0.63 -14.12 3.27
C ASN A 6 0.51 -14.30 4.28
N THR A 7 1.48 -13.38 4.24
CA THR A 7 2.70 -13.39 5.07
C THR A 7 2.42 -13.53 6.56
N PHE A 8 1.26 -13.06 7.03
CA PHE A 8 0.95 -12.95 8.46
C PHE A 8 0.06 -14.07 9.01
N ASN A 9 -0.28 -15.08 8.20
CA ASN A 9 -1.19 -16.16 8.62
C ASN A 9 -0.76 -16.92 9.88
N SER A 10 0.55 -17.02 10.15
CA SER A 10 1.11 -17.72 11.31
C SER A 10 1.53 -16.78 12.45
N VAL A 11 1.25 -15.48 12.33
CA VAL A 11 1.68 -14.47 13.30
C VAL A 11 0.64 -14.34 14.41
N GLU A 12 1.11 -14.01 15.62
CA GLU A 12 0.23 -13.80 16.76
C GLU A 12 -0.75 -12.65 16.53
N PRO A 13 -2.01 -12.76 17.01
CA PRO A 13 -2.98 -11.68 16.88
C PRO A 13 -2.52 -10.39 17.54
N ILE A 14 -2.78 -9.27 16.88
CA ILE A 14 -2.50 -7.96 17.47
C ILE A 14 -3.35 -7.73 18.73
N LYS A 15 -2.73 -7.20 19.80
CA LYS A 15 -3.45 -6.86 21.02
C LYS A 15 -4.29 -5.60 20.80
N ARG A 16 -5.62 -5.78 20.74
CA ARG A 16 -6.59 -4.69 20.58
C ARG A 16 -6.97 -4.04 21.92
N TYR A 17 -7.17 -2.73 21.92
CA TYR A 17 -7.75 -1.99 23.05
C TYR A 17 -9.26 -2.26 23.16
N PRO A 18 -9.89 -1.96 24.31
CA PRO A 18 -11.33 -2.00 24.43
C PRO A 18 -12.02 -1.15 23.35
N SER A 19 -13.24 -1.53 22.99
CA SER A 19 -14.01 -0.77 22.00
C SER A 19 -14.12 0.70 22.40
N SER A 20 -13.80 1.57 21.45
CA SER A 20 -13.95 3.02 21.58
C SER A 20 -15.37 3.51 21.29
N GLY A 21 -16.20 2.68 20.66
CA GLY A 21 -17.51 3.08 20.12
C GLY A 21 -17.46 3.88 18.80
N LEU A 22 -16.28 4.21 18.26
CA LEU A 22 -16.14 4.94 17.01
C LEU A 22 -16.19 4.00 15.80
N SER A 23 -16.98 4.36 14.78
CA SER A 23 -16.95 3.76 13.45
C SER A 23 -16.26 4.71 12.48
N ILE A 24 -15.20 4.26 11.83
CA ILE A 24 -14.31 5.06 10.98
C ILE A 24 -14.36 4.53 9.55
N LEU A 25 -14.65 5.43 8.62
CA LEU A 25 -14.49 5.18 7.19
C LEU A 25 -13.22 5.87 6.68
N ILE A 26 -12.32 5.09 6.07
CA ILE A 26 -11.09 5.58 5.46
C ILE A 26 -11.27 5.59 3.93
N VAL A 27 -11.07 6.76 3.32
CA VAL A 27 -11.13 6.92 1.87
C VAL A 27 -9.72 6.99 1.31
N GLY A 28 -9.29 5.91 0.65
CA GLY A 28 -7.96 5.71 0.12
C GLY A 28 -7.19 4.66 0.91
N GLY A 29 -6.97 3.49 0.31
CA GLY A 29 -6.14 2.42 0.82
C GLY A 29 -4.69 2.56 0.37
N GLY A 30 -4.11 3.75 0.48
CA GLY A 30 -2.66 3.96 0.32
C GLY A 30 -1.89 3.63 1.60
N ILE A 31 -0.58 3.90 1.63
CA ILE A 31 0.27 3.65 2.81
C ILE A 31 -0.31 4.28 4.09
N ALA A 32 -0.69 5.55 4.03
CA ALA A 32 -1.25 6.26 5.18
C ALA A 32 -2.63 5.71 5.60
N GLY A 33 -3.50 5.41 4.64
CA GLY A 33 -4.84 4.89 4.90
C GLY A 33 -4.83 3.50 5.50
N LEU A 34 -4.00 2.59 4.96
CA LEU A 34 -3.84 1.24 5.52
C LEU A 34 -3.13 1.28 6.88
N GLY A 35 -2.12 2.14 7.05
CA GLY A 35 -1.48 2.35 8.36
C GLY A 35 -2.47 2.85 9.42
N MET A 36 -3.35 3.79 9.06
CA MET A 36 -4.44 4.26 9.94
C MET A 36 -5.46 3.16 10.19
N ALA A 37 -5.75 2.30 9.20
CA ALA A 37 -6.69 1.20 9.38
C ALA A 37 -6.21 0.19 10.43
N ILE A 38 -4.94 -0.21 10.32
CA ILE A 38 -4.27 -1.13 11.25
C ILE A 38 -4.23 -0.53 12.66
N GLU A 39 -3.71 0.69 12.79
CA GLU A 39 -3.55 1.34 14.08
C GLU A 39 -4.90 1.71 14.71
N GLY A 40 -5.87 2.14 13.91
CA GLY A 40 -7.22 2.45 14.36
C GLY A 40 -7.96 1.21 14.85
N SER A 41 -7.84 0.09 14.13
CA SER A 41 -8.38 -1.19 14.58
C SER A 41 -7.73 -1.61 15.90
N ARG A 42 -6.39 -1.54 16.01
CA ARG A 42 -5.63 -1.82 17.25
C ARG A 42 -6.12 -0.99 18.44
N LYS A 43 -6.47 0.28 18.22
CA LYS A 43 -6.99 1.20 19.24
C LYS A 43 -8.48 1.00 19.58
N GLY A 44 -9.13 -0.02 19.03
CA GLY A 44 -10.51 -0.35 19.38
C GLY A 44 -11.57 0.40 18.58
N HIS A 45 -11.20 1.00 17.43
CA HIS A 45 -12.16 1.58 16.49
C HIS A 45 -12.69 0.50 15.54
N ASP A 46 -13.95 0.60 15.14
CA ASP A 46 -14.51 -0.17 14.02
C ASP A 46 -14.12 0.52 12.73
N VAL A 47 -13.32 -0.13 11.88
CA VAL A 47 -12.69 0.53 10.72
C VAL A 47 -13.09 -0.15 9.42
N ARG A 48 -13.41 0.66 8.42
CA ARG A 48 -13.67 0.26 7.03
C ARG A 48 -12.86 1.11 6.08
N VAL A 49 -12.37 0.50 5.00
CA VAL A 49 -11.60 1.21 3.96
C VAL A 49 -12.33 1.13 2.63
N ILE A 50 -12.35 2.23 1.88
CA ILE A 50 -12.63 2.20 0.44
C ILE A 50 -11.41 2.67 -0.34
N ASP A 51 -11.17 2.09 -1.51
CA ASP A 51 -10.20 2.60 -2.47
C ASP A 51 -10.81 2.60 -3.87
N ARG A 52 -10.47 3.61 -4.64
CA ARG A 52 -10.91 3.73 -6.04
C ARG A 52 -10.30 2.63 -6.91
N ARG A 53 -9.08 2.19 -6.62
CA ARG A 53 -8.39 1.18 -7.43
C ARG A 53 -9.10 -0.18 -7.30
N PRO A 54 -9.27 -0.94 -8.40
CA PRO A 54 -9.91 -2.26 -8.37
C PRO A 54 -9.03 -3.34 -7.72
N ASN A 55 -7.72 -3.13 -7.73
CA ASN A 55 -6.71 -3.94 -7.08
C ASN A 55 -5.54 -3.03 -6.64
N PHE A 56 -4.63 -3.56 -5.83
CA PHE A 56 -3.43 -2.85 -5.40
C PHE A 56 -2.22 -3.36 -6.18
N GLU A 57 -2.09 -2.88 -7.41
CA GLU A 57 -0.87 -2.98 -8.21
C GLU A 57 -0.12 -1.64 -8.07
N ASP A 58 0.69 -1.55 -7.02
CA ASP A 58 1.43 -0.33 -6.70
C ASP A 58 2.81 -0.32 -7.37
N TYR A 59 3.27 0.90 -7.68
CA TYR A 59 4.55 1.18 -8.33
C TYR A 59 5.31 2.25 -7.55
N GLY A 60 6.64 2.26 -7.68
CA GLY A 60 7.51 3.27 -7.09
C GLY A 60 8.87 2.71 -6.72
N ASP A 61 9.85 3.60 -6.53
CA ASP A 61 11.24 3.20 -6.37
C ASP A 61 11.63 3.04 -4.89
N LEU A 62 11.67 4.14 -4.14
CA LEU A 62 12.15 4.17 -2.77
C LEU A 62 11.26 5.05 -1.88
N ILE A 63 10.88 4.52 -0.72
CA ILE A 63 10.35 5.27 0.41
C ILE A 63 11.29 5.14 1.61
N GLY A 64 11.56 6.25 2.28
CA GLY A 64 12.25 6.28 3.56
C GLY A 64 11.26 6.32 4.71
N ILE A 65 11.35 5.34 5.60
CA ILE A 65 10.54 5.26 6.82
C ILE A 65 11.43 5.66 7.99
N GLY A 66 11.03 6.70 8.71
CA GLY A 66 11.75 7.22 9.87
C GLY A 66 11.41 6.49 11.18
N ASP A 67 12.25 6.68 12.19
CA ASP A 67 12.16 6.02 13.51
C ASP A 67 10.81 6.19 14.21
N SER A 68 10.13 7.32 14.01
CA SER A 68 8.81 7.57 14.60
C SER A 68 7.77 6.55 14.14
N VAL A 69 7.81 6.18 12.86
CA VAL A 69 6.90 5.18 12.29
C VAL A 69 7.31 3.79 12.75
N LEU A 70 8.62 3.48 12.81
CA LEU A 70 9.10 2.20 13.32
C LEU A 70 8.60 1.92 14.73
N LYS A 71 8.55 2.93 15.61
CA LYS A 71 7.99 2.79 16.98
C LYS A 71 6.53 2.39 16.97
N THR A 72 5.73 2.90 16.05
CA THR A 72 4.32 2.50 15.90
C THR A 72 4.23 1.05 15.44
N MET A 73 5.01 0.66 14.41
CA MET A 73 4.99 -0.67 13.81
C MET A 73 5.46 -1.77 14.77
N LYS A 74 6.24 -1.46 15.82
CA LYS A 74 6.56 -2.41 16.90
C LYS A 74 5.32 -2.95 17.63
N ASN A 75 4.18 -2.27 17.55
CA ASN A 75 2.93 -2.74 18.14
C ASN A 75 2.15 -3.68 17.20
N TRP A 76 2.67 -3.99 16.02
CA TRP A 76 2.06 -4.83 15.00
C TRP A 76 2.92 -6.10 14.89
N PRO A 77 2.58 -7.19 15.62
CA PRO A 77 3.37 -8.43 15.62
C PRO A 77 3.70 -8.90 14.21
N GLY A 78 4.95 -9.31 13.98
CA GLY A 78 5.48 -9.81 12.71
C GLY A 78 5.58 -8.79 11.56
N PHE A 79 4.95 -7.63 11.65
CA PHE A 79 4.92 -6.65 10.56
C PHE A 79 6.30 -6.03 10.30
N LEU A 80 6.94 -5.54 11.37
CA LEU A 80 8.25 -4.92 11.25
C LEU A 80 9.33 -5.93 10.85
N ASP A 81 9.23 -7.17 11.32
CA ASP A 81 10.13 -8.26 10.92
C ASP A 81 10.00 -8.55 9.42
N ALA A 82 8.77 -8.65 8.91
CA ALA A 82 8.53 -8.82 7.47
C ALA A 82 9.08 -7.64 6.64
N CYS A 83 9.07 -6.42 7.19
CA CYS A 83 9.70 -5.28 6.54
C CYS A 83 11.24 -5.40 6.50
N TYR A 84 11.84 -6.00 7.52
CA TYR A 84 13.30 -6.17 7.65
C TYR A 84 13.90 -7.27 6.79
N GLU A 85 13.07 -8.15 6.21
CA GLU A 85 13.48 -9.11 5.16
C GLU A 85 13.83 -8.42 3.82
N SER A 86 13.47 -7.15 3.68
CA SER A 86 13.84 -6.30 2.56
C SER A 86 15.36 -6.05 2.50
N LEU A 87 15.93 -6.00 1.29
CA LEU A 87 17.36 -5.77 1.05
C LEU A 87 17.82 -4.32 1.24
N PHE A 88 16.90 -3.42 1.56
CA PHE A 88 17.20 -1.98 1.65
C PHE A 88 17.94 -1.63 2.95
N PRO A 89 18.73 -0.53 2.96
CA PRO A 89 19.47 -0.09 4.14
C PRO A 89 18.57 0.23 5.34
N LYS A 90 19.08 -0.06 6.54
CA LYS A 90 18.41 0.18 7.84
C LYS A 90 18.98 1.39 8.60
N GLU A 91 19.99 2.02 8.03
CA GLU A 91 20.70 3.14 8.63
C GLU A 91 20.91 4.23 7.57
N TYR A 92 20.82 5.48 8.01
CA TYR A 92 21.10 6.63 7.16
C TYR A 92 22.45 7.22 7.56
N HIS A 93 23.41 7.24 6.64
CA HIS A 93 24.75 7.77 6.86
C HIS A 93 24.97 9.03 6.02
N ALA A 94 25.57 10.04 6.63
CA ALA A 94 26.01 11.24 5.94
C ALA A 94 27.49 11.11 5.55
N TYR A 95 27.78 11.43 4.29
CA TYR A 95 29.12 11.52 3.74
C TYR A 95 29.30 12.89 3.09
N LYS A 96 30.51 13.43 3.12
CA LYS A 96 30.85 14.58 2.28
C LYS A 96 30.92 14.15 0.81
N PHE A 97 31.01 15.13 -0.09
CA PHE A 97 31.19 14.89 -1.52
C PHE A 97 32.44 14.05 -1.83
N ASP A 98 33.51 14.18 -1.03
CA ASP A 98 34.73 13.37 -1.12
C ASP A 98 34.59 11.96 -0.52
N SER A 99 33.36 11.54 -0.18
CA SER A 99 33.03 10.26 0.46
C SER A 99 33.56 10.08 1.88
N SER A 100 34.13 11.13 2.51
CA SER A 100 34.48 11.06 3.92
C SER A 100 33.22 10.98 4.79
N PHE A 101 33.19 9.98 5.68
CA PHE A 101 32.09 9.79 6.62
C PHE A 101 31.97 10.98 7.57
N ILE A 102 30.75 11.50 7.73
CA ILE A 102 30.43 12.59 8.67
C ILE A 102 29.85 11.99 9.95
N SER A 103 28.71 11.31 9.84
CA SER A 103 28.01 10.70 10.99
C SER A 103 26.89 9.78 10.53
N LYS A 104 26.41 8.91 11.44
CA LYS A 104 25.11 8.23 11.32
C LYS A 104 24.02 9.25 11.64
N LEU A 105 23.14 9.50 10.68
CA LEU A 105 22.01 10.43 10.80
C LEU A 105 20.82 9.82 11.54
N GLY A 106 20.71 8.48 11.54
CA GLY A 106 19.67 7.78 12.26
C GLY A 106 19.52 6.34 11.80
N GLU A 107 18.55 5.68 12.43
CA GLU A 107 18.02 4.40 11.97
C GLU A 107 16.76 4.66 11.14
N GLY A 108 16.36 3.64 10.40
CA GLY A 108 15.17 3.70 9.60
C GLY A 108 15.04 2.49 8.73
N LEU A 109 14.20 2.63 7.73
CA LEU A 109 13.91 1.55 6.82
C LEU A 109 13.65 2.15 5.44
N GLY A 110 14.57 1.90 4.51
CA GLY A 110 14.29 2.07 3.10
C GLY A 110 13.41 0.91 2.62
N MET A 111 12.44 1.16 1.75
CA MET A 111 11.70 0.09 1.06
C MET A 111 11.28 0.52 -0.33
N CYS A 112 10.95 -0.46 -1.16
CA CYS A 112 10.09 -0.21 -2.31
C CYS A 112 8.65 0.07 -1.82
N PRO A 113 8.01 1.18 -2.22
CA PRO A 113 6.66 1.51 -1.81
C PRO A 113 5.63 0.40 -2.10
N SER A 114 5.77 -0.31 -3.23
CA SER A 114 4.86 -1.39 -3.61
C SER A 114 4.94 -2.58 -2.66
N LEU A 115 6.15 -2.95 -2.24
CA LEU A 115 6.36 -4.01 -1.24
C LEU A 115 5.80 -3.57 0.12
N PHE A 116 6.12 -2.36 0.57
CA PHE A 116 5.64 -1.86 1.85
C PHE A 116 4.11 -1.77 1.90
N HIS A 117 3.51 -1.28 0.81
CA HIS A 117 2.06 -1.23 0.65
C HIS A 117 1.44 -2.63 0.66
N SER A 118 2.02 -3.59 -0.09
CA SER A 118 1.58 -4.99 -0.09
C SER A 118 1.60 -5.61 1.31
N LEU A 119 2.63 -5.35 2.11
CA LEU A 119 2.67 -5.80 3.51
C LEU A 119 1.55 -5.16 4.34
N LEU A 120 1.32 -3.84 4.23
CA LEU A 120 0.21 -3.16 4.93
C LEU A 120 -1.14 -3.74 4.52
N HIS A 121 -1.32 -4.02 3.23
CA HIS A 121 -2.54 -4.59 2.68
C HIS A 121 -2.80 -6.00 3.20
N GLN A 122 -1.80 -6.87 3.15
CA GLN A 122 -1.88 -8.22 3.69
C GLN A 122 -2.13 -8.23 5.19
N TYR A 123 -1.51 -7.30 5.94
CA TYR A 123 -1.75 -7.15 7.37
C TYR A 123 -3.18 -6.68 7.66
N THR A 124 -3.72 -5.76 6.84
CA THR A 124 -5.11 -5.30 6.94
C THR A 124 -6.11 -6.46 6.72
N ILE A 125 -5.83 -7.33 5.74
CA ILE A 125 -6.61 -8.57 5.50
C ILE A 125 -6.47 -9.54 6.68
N HIS A 126 -5.26 -9.72 7.20
CA HIS A 126 -5.00 -10.58 8.36
C HIS A 126 -5.82 -10.14 9.60
N LEU A 127 -5.96 -8.83 9.80
CA LEU A 127 -6.81 -8.25 10.84
C LEU A 127 -8.32 -8.29 10.52
N SER A 128 -8.72 -8.86 9.39
CA SER A 128 -10.11 -8.91 8.92
C SER A 128 -10.76 -7.54 8.79
N ILE A 129 -9.96 -6.50 8.50
CA ILE A 129 -10.48 -5.15 8.26
C ILE A 129 -11.08 -5.12 6.83
N PRO A 130 -12.35 -4.79 6.67
CA PRO A 130 -13.00 -4.75 5.36
C PRO A 130 -12.44 -3.62 4.47
N ILE A 131 -12.06 -4.00 3.25
CA ILE A 131 -11.63 -3.09 2.19
C ILE A 131 -12.56 -3.26 1.00
N ARG A 132 -13.19 -2.16 0.56
CA ARG A 132 -13.97 -2.10 -0.68
C ARG A 132 -13.15 -1.47 -1.79
N TYR A 133 -12.77 -2.27 -2.77
CA TYR A 133 -12.09 -1.83 -4.00
C TYR A 133 -13.09 -1.26 -5.02
N ALA A 134 -12.55 -0.63 -6.07
CA ALA A 134 -13.32 -0.04 -7.16
C ALA A 134 -14.42 0.95 -6.67
N ALA A 135 -14.18 1.59 -5.53
CA ALA A 135 -15.12 2.50 -4.88
C ALA A 135 -14.53 3.92 -4.81
N LYS A 136 -15.05 4.80 -5.66
CA LYS A 136 -14.63 6.21 -5.71
C LYS A 136 -15.60 7.05 -4.89
N ALA A 137 -15.11 7.71 -3.84
CA ALA A 137 -15.84 8.80 -3.20
C ALA A 137 -15.88 10.00 -4.15
N VAL A 138 -17.08 10.56 -4.36
CA VAL A 138 -17.30 11.76 -5.19
C VAL A 138 -17.82 12.94 -4.39
N ASP A 139 -18.37 12.69 -3.21
CA ASP A 139 -18.79 13.73 -2.28
C ASP A 139 -18.68 13.25 -0.84
N TYR A 140 -18.61 14.19 0.10
CA TYR A 140 -18.47 13.96 1.53
C TYR A 140 -19.58 14.70 2.26
N PHE A 141 -20.16 14.07 3.28
CA PHE A 141 -21.19 14.71 4.08
C PHE A 141 -21.00 14.36 5.56
N GLU A 142 -21.47 15.27 6.40
CA GLU A 142 -21.48 15.14 7.85
C GLU A 142 -22.84 15.60 8.37
N THR A 143 -23.37 14.86 9.34
CA THR A 143 -24.57 15.18 10.12
C THR A 143 -24.20 15.22 11.60
N ASP A 144 -25.16 15.56 12.47
CA ASP A 144 -24.94 15.57 13.91
C ASP A 144 -24.62 14.16 14.48
N ASP A 145 -25.00 13.10 13.77
CA ASP A 145 -24.90 11.72 14.22
C ASP A 145 -23.90 10.86 13.43
N HIS A 146 -23.58 11.18 12.17
CA HIS A 146 -22.63 10.42 11.38
C HIS A 146 -21.98 11.21 10.25
N ALA A 147 -20.91 10.65 9.68
CA ALA A 147 -20.27 11.15 8.47
C ALA A 147 -20.20 10.03 7.43
N GLY A 148 -20.13 10.41 6.16
CA GLY A 148 -20.10 9.45 5.08
C GLY A 148 -19.60 10.03 3.77
N VAL A 149 -19.65 9.19 2.74
CA VAL A 149 -19.30 9.56 1.38
C VAL A 149 -20.36 9.09 0.41
N VAL A 150 -20.56 9.88 -0.64
CA VAL A 150 -21.30 9.46 -1.81
C VAL A 150 -20.33 8.76 -2.74
N GLY A 151 -20.64 7.53 -3.14
CA GLY A 151 -19.76 6.67 -3.92
C GLY A 151 -20.30 6.37 -5.32
N THR A 152 -19.39 6.17 -6.27
CA THR A 152 -19.65 5.60 -7.60
C THR A 152 -18.65 4.47 -7.86
N PRO A 153 -18.97 3.48 -8.70
CA PRO A 153 -17.97 2.60 -9.28
C PRO A 153 -16.81 3.43 -9.86
N PHE A 154 -15.59 2.94 -9.68
CA PHE A 154 -14.42 3.57 -10.28
C PHE A 154 -14.31 3.21 -11.76
N GLU A 155 -14.16 4.22 -12.60
CA GLU A 155 -13.68 4.10 -13.97
C GLU A 155 -12.31 4.77 -14.07
N ASN A 156 -11.32 4.06 -14.63
CA ASN A 156 -9.99 4.63 -14.82
C ASN A 156 -10.00 5.63 -15.97
N MET A 157 -9.89 6.92 -15.65
CA MET A 157 -9.87 8.00 -16.65
C MET A 157 -8.46 8.33 -17.16
N ASN A 158 -7.41 7.71 -16.60
CA ASN A 158 -6.03 7.87 -17.08
C ASN A 158 -5.72 6.94 -18.27
N THR A 159 -6.65 6.04 -18.59
CA THR A 159 -6.60 5.15 -19.74
C THR A 159 -7.18 5.91 -20.94
N PRO A 160 -6.46 6.03 -22.09
CA PRO A 160 -7.03 6.62 -23.28
C PRO A 160 -8.38 5.99 -23.65
N PRO A 161 -9.34 6.75 -24.20
CA PRO A 161 -10.64 6.19 -24.58
C PRO A 161 -10.49 4.93 -25.45
N GLY A 162 -11.07 3.82 -25.01
CA GLY A 162 -11.01 2.53 -25.71
C GLY A 162 -9.76 1.69 -25.47
N HIS A 163 -8.78 2.16 -24.70
CA HIS A 163 -7.61 1.37 -24.32
C HIS A 163 -7.96 0.40 -23.18
N ILE A 164 -7.49 -0.86 -23.29
CA ILE A 164 -7.60 -1.87 -22.23
C ILE A 164 -6.18 -2.17 -21.77
N PHE A 165 -5.82 -1.72 -20.56
CA PHE A 165 -4.49 -1.95 -20.01
C PHE A 165 -4.16 -3.45 -19.98
N LYS A 166 -3.05 -3.82 -20.62
CA LYS A 166 -2.48 -5.17 -20.57
C LYS A 166 -1.05 -5.06 -20.03
N LEU A 167 -0.77 -5.79 -18.94
CA LEU A 167 0.61 -5.93 -18.45
C LEU A 167 1.37 -6.89 -19.38
N TRP A 168 2.44 -6.42 -20.02
CA TRP A 168 3.34 -7.28 -20.79
C TRP A 168 4.37 -7.93 -19.88
N THR A 169 4.60 -9.22 -20.08
CA THR A 169 5.72 -9.93 -19.45
C THR A 169 6.99 -9.78 -20.28
N VAL A 170 8.16 -9.81 -19.63
CA VAL A 170 9.46 -9.83 -20.32
C VAL A 170 9.53 -10.98 -21.33
N SER A 171 8.96 -12.15 -20.99
CA SER A 171 8.89 -13.30 -21.89
C SER A 171 8.03 -13.05 -23.14
N GLU A 172 6.88 -12.37 -23.01
CA GLU A 172 6.07 -11.99 -24.17
C GLU A 172 6.81 -10.97 -25.06
N LEU A 173 7.47 -9.98 -24.46
CA LEU A 173 8.26 -8.98 -25.17
C LEU A 173 9.43 -9.61 -25.94
N LEU A 174 10.14 -10.54 -25.30
CA LEU A 174 11.22 -11.30 -25.94
C LEU A 174 10.69 -12.16 -27.10
N GLY A 175 9.55 -12.84 -26.90
CA GLY A 175 8.94 -13.64 -27.96
C GLY A 175 8.48 -12.79 -29.16
N LEU A 176 7.96 -11.58 -28.94
CA LEU A 176 7.62 -10.64 -30.01
C LEU A 176 8.87 -10.19 -30.78
N ALA A 177 9.95 -9.88 -30.06
CA ALA A 177 11.23 -9.50 -30.66
C ALA A 177 11.83 -10.64 -31.50
N GLU A 178 11.78 -11.88 -31.01
CA GLU A 178 12.24 -13.08 -31.74
C GLU A 178 11.46 -13.33 -33.03
N ARG A 179 10.15 -12.99 -33.06
CA ARG A 179 9.30 -13.08 -34.26
C ARG A 179 9.41 -11.87 -35.19
N GLY A 180 10.22 -10.88 -34.84
CA GLY A 180 10.38 -9.64 -35.61
C GLY A 180 9.14 -8.73 -35.59
N GLU A 181 8.23 -8.95 -34.64
CA GLU A 181 7.03 -8.14 -34.47
C GLU A 181 7.36 -6.86 -33.70
N LYS A 182 6.81 -5.73 -34.14
CA LYS A 182 6.93 -4.47 -33.40
C LYS A 182 5.83 -4.38 -32.36
N ILE A 183 6.18 -3.84 -31.19
CA ILE A 183 5.20 -3.41 -30.20
C ILE A 183 4.46 -2.21 -30.80
N VAL A 184 3.14 -2.35 -30.94
CA VAL A 184 2.25 -1.26 -31.35
C VAL A 184 1.48 -0.86 -30.10
N ASP A 185 1.65 0.37 -29.66
CA ASP A 185 0.87 0.93 -28.56
C ASP A 185 -0.60 1.00 -28.99
N ASP A 186 -1.49 0.45 -28.18
CA ASP A 186 -2.93 0.55 -28.36
C ASP A 186 -3.48 1.81 -27.68
N GLY A 187 -4.59 2.35 -28.20
CA GLY A 187 -5.21 3.58 -27.70
C GLY A 187 -4.90 4.81 -28.56
N GLY A 188 -5.82 5.78 -28.55
CA GLY A 188 -5.65 7.07 -29.23
C GLY A 188 -4.80 8.01 -28.39
N TRP A 189 -3.48 7.93 -28.54
CA TRP A 189 -2.51 8.82 -27.89
C TRP A 189 -2.37 10.12 -28.70
N SER A 190 -3.32 11.05 -28.53
CA SER A 190 -3.31 12.39 -29.14
C SER A 190 -3.16 13.49 -28.09
#